data_AF-A0A2H3E6H7-F1
#
_entry.id   AF-A0A2H3E6H7-F1
#
_cell.length_a   1.000
_cell.length_b   1.000
_cell.length_c   1.000
_cell.angle_alpha   90.00
_cell.angle_beta   90.00
_cell.angle_gamma   90.00
#
_symmetry.space_group_name_H-M   'P 1'
#
loop_
_entity.id
_entity.type
_entity.pdbx_description
1 polymer ?
#
loop_
_entity_poly.entity_id
_entity_poly.type
_entity_poly.pdbx_seq_one_letter_code
_entity_poly.pdbx_strand_id
1 'polypeptide(L)'
;MSPKNPFSSHLDSLFPGLAFPPELAQRILTHASHPAAAQGHNGGLGFIGRRTLETYLLLLLSASPELKPSDDLEVIVARTLNSYVLGEHVGRQWGIGGIMRWVPAVPKFGAVEGPSASLGLWKVQGDTVSAVVGGVFRQFGASTAHRVFHTRLLPHLLIDEQVGLPMRFHGDAKAACNRMGGMQGPLVAGQLSDIVVAEELSGLEAVTEGKLT
;
A
#
# COMPACT_ATOMS: atom_id res chain seq x y z
N MET A 1 13.62 12.72 20.61
CA MET A 1 12.82 11.85 19.73
C MET A 1 11.41 11.88 20.27
N SER A 2 10.45 12.50 19.57
CA SER A 2 9.06 12.56 20.04
C SER A 2 8.51 11.14 20.21
N PRO A 3 7.69 10.86 21.24
CA PRO A 3 7.13 9.53 21.43
C PRO A 3 6.32 9.13 20.19
N LYS A 4 6.58 7.94 19.64
CA LYS A 4 5.81 7.41 18.51
C LYS A 4 4.37 7.21 18.95
N ASN A 5 3.42 7.77 18.19
CA ASN A 5 2.00 7.49 18.40
C ASN A 5 1.63 6.12 17.80
N PRO A 6 0.46 5.55 18.15
CA PRO A 6 0.01 4.27 17.60
C PRO A 6 -0.05 4.25 16.07
N PHE A 7 -0.43 5.37 15.45
CA PHE A 7 -0.51 5.53 13.99
C PHE A 7 0.83 5.30 13.30
N SER A 8 1.90 5.93 13.82
CA SER A 8 3.25 5.79 13.26
C SER A 8 3.75 4.37 13.45
N SER A 9 3.56 3.82 14.65
CA SER A 9 3.99 2.45 14.97
C SER A 9 3.36 1.43 14.03
N HIS A 10 2.07 1.62 13.69
CA HIS A 10 1.38 0.78 12.72
C HIS A 10 1.93 0.94 11.30
N LEU A 11 2.07 2.17 10.80
CA LEU A 11 2.60 2.40 9.44
C LEU A 11 4.06 1.93 9.30
N ASP A 12 4.90 2.18 10.30
CA ASP A 12 6.29 1.70 10.33
C ASP A 12 6.35 0.17 10.28
N SER A 13 5.40 -0.53 10.93
CA SER A 13 5.33 -2.00 10.89
C SER A 13 4.91 -2.55 9.52
N LEU A 14 4.05 -1.82 8.79
CA LEU A 14 3.63 -2.19 7.44
C LEU A 14 4.73 -1.95 6.40
N PHE A 15 5.58 -0.94 6.65
CA PHE A 15 6.60 -0.49 5.72
C PHE A 15 7.98 -0.45 6.38
N PRO A 16 8.59 -1.62 6.66
CA PRO A 16 9.92 -1.68 7.26
C PRO A 16 10.94 -0.84 6.47
N GLY A 17 11.73 -0.05 7.20
CA GLY A 17 12.70 0.90 6.64
C GLY A 17 12.14 2.31 6.42
N LEU A 18 10.83 2.52 6.57
CA LEU A 18 10.23 3.86 6.59
C LEU A 18 9.92 4.29 8.03
N ALA A 19 10.16 5.56 8.35
CA ALA A 19 9.84 6.15 9.64
C ALA A 19 8.83 7.29 9.45
N PHE A 20 7.57 7.04 9.75
CA PHE A 20 6.50 8.02 9.55
C PHE A 20 6.49 9.06 10.68
N PRO A 21 6.51 10.37 10.36
CA PRO A 21 6.30 11.41 11.36
C PRO A 21 4.92 11.27 12.05
N PRO A 22 4.83 11.42 13.39
CA PRO A 22 3.57 11.26 14.14
C PRO A 22 2.37 12.01 13.60
N GLU A 23 2.58 13.26 13.20
CA GLU A 23 1.54 14.14 12.68
C GLU A 23 1.09 13.70 11.29
N LEU A 24 2.02 13.23 10.46
CA LEU A 24 1.71 12.69 9.14
C LEU A 24 0.93 11.38 9.26
N ALA A 25 1.39 10.45 10.10
CA ALA A 25 0.73 9.16 10.32
C ALA A 25 -0.71 9.35 10.84
N GLN A 26 -0.90 10.25 11.81
CA GLN A 26 -2.21 10.61 12.31
C GLN A 26 -3.10 11.18 11.20
N ARG A 27 -2.57 12.08 10.36
CA ARG A 27 -3.31 12.67 9.24
C ARG A 27 -3.68 11.64 8.17
N ILE A 28 -2.78 10.71 7.84
CA ILE A 28 -3.02 9.61 6.90
C ILE A 28 -4.20 8.74 7.39
N LEU A 29 -4.21 8.40 8.67
CA LEU A 29 -5.18 7.48 9.26
C LEU A 29 -6.41 8.19 9.85
N THR A 30 -6.64 9.47 9.52
CA THR A 30 -7.86 10.22 9.91
C THR A 30 -8.70 10.54 8.68
N HIS A 31 -9.89 9.93 8.59
CA HIS A 31 -10.87 10.22 7.55
C HIS A 31 -11.66 11.51 7.84
N ALA A 32 -12.15 12.18 6.80
CA ALA A 32 -12.90 13.44 6.90
C ALA A 32 -14.21 13.31 7.71
N SER A 33 -14.76 12.11 7.85
CA SER A 33 -15.97 11.88 8.65
C SER A 33 -15.75 11.88 10.17
N HIS A 34 -14.50 11.84 10.64
CA HIS A 34 -14.21 11.82 12.06
C HIS A 34 -14.10 13.24 12.65
N PRO A 35 -14.57 13.52 13.88
CA PRO A 35 -14.46 14.87 14.49
C PRO A 35 -13.04 15.44 14.54
N ALA A 36 -12.04 14.58 14.73
CA ALA A 36 -10.63 14.98 14.72
C ALA A 36 -10.11 15.45 13.33
N ALA A 37 -10.90 15.33 12.26
CA ALA A 37 -10.53 15.80 10.92
C ALA A 37 -10.27 17.31 10.86
N ALA A 38 -10.83 18.09 11.79
CA ALA A 38 -10.53 19.51 11.95
C ALA A 38 -9.03 19.79 12.23
N GLN A 39 -8.31 18.82 12.79
CA GLN A 39 -6.86 18.90 13.05
C GLN A 39 -6.03 18.38 11.87
N GLY A 40 -6.67 18.03 10.76
CA GLY A 40 -6.06 17.42 9.59
C GLY A 40 -6.62 16.04 9.31
N HIS A 41 -6.94 15.81 8.04
CA HIS A 41 -7.44 14.53 7.54
C HIS A 41 -6.75 14.14 6.23
N ASN A 42 -7.08 12.93 5.79
CA ASN A 42 -6.37 12.23 4.73
C ASN A 42 -6.80 12.61 3.29
N GLY A 43 -7.75 13.52 3.11
CA GLY A 43 -8.36 13.80 1.79
C GLY A 43 -7.36 14.25 0.72
N GLY A 44 -6.48 15.20 1.06
CA GLY A 44 -5.43 15.66 0.14
C GLY A 44 -4.37 14.59 -0.16
N LEU A 45 -4.03 13.76 0.84
CA LEU A 45 -3.11 12.64 0.65
C LEU A 45 -3.74 11.55 -0.21
N GLY A 46 -5.03 11.25 -0.01
CA GLY A 46 -5.79 10.31 -0.83
C GLY A 46 -5.90 10.76 -2.29
N PHE A 47 -6.05 12.06 -2.54
CA PHE A 47 -6.03 12.62 -3.90
C PHE A 47 -4.70 12.39 -4.62
N ILE A 48 -3.57 12.61 -3.93
CA ILE A 48 -2.23 12.33 -4.46
C ILE A 48 -2.10 10.83 -4.70
N GLY A 49 -2.45 10.02 -3.71
CA GLY A 49 -2.32 8.57 -3.77
C GLY A 49 -3.11 7.93 -4.91
N ARG A 50 -4.35 8.36 -5.18
CA ARG A 50 -5.13 7.85 -6.32
C ARG A 50 -4.39 8.08 -7.65
N ARG A 51 -3.87 9.29 -7.88
CA ARG A 51 -3.07 9.61 -9.08
C ARG A 51 -1.78 8.79 -9.14
N THR A 52 -1.10 8.63 -8.01
CA THR A 52 0.11 7.82 -7.91
C THR A 52 -0.18 6.35 -8.30
N LEU A 53 -1.25 5.77 -7.78
CA LEU A 53 -1.66 4.40 -8.06
C LEU A 53 -2.08 4.21 -9.52
N GLU A 54 -2.92 5.11 -10.04
CA GLU A 54 -3.34 5.11 -11.44
C GLU A 54 -2.13 5.18 -12.38
N THR A 55 -1.18 6.08 -12.09
CA THR A 55 0.04 6.24 -12.87
C THR A 55 0.87 4.95 -12.89
N TYR A 56 1.14 4.34 -11.73
CA TYR A 56 1.95 3.12 -11.68
C TYR A 56 1.26 1.91 -12.29
N LEU A 57 -0.07 1.80 -12.15
CA LEU A 57 -0.82 0.75 -12.83
C LEU A 57 -0.80 0.94 -14.34
N LEU A 58 -1.03 2.16 -14.84
CA LEU A 58 -0.94 2.45 -16.27
C LEU A 58 0.45 2.16 -16.83
N LEU A 59 1.52 2.54 -16.13
CA LEU A 59 2.89 2.24 -16.54
C LEU A 59 3.15 0.72 -16.62
N LEU A 60 2.65 -0.06 -15.65
CA LEU A 60 2.74 -1.51 -15.70
C LEU A 60 1.99 -2.09 -16.90
N LEU A 61 0.75 -1.64 -17.13
CA LEU A 61 -0.09 -2.11 -18.23
C LEU A 61 0.52 -1.75 -19.59
N SER A 62 1.01 -0.51 -19.75
CA SER A 62 1.65 -0.05 -20.99
C SER A 62 2.97 -0.75 -21.30
N ALA A 63 3.66 -1.29 -20.30
CA ALA A 63 4.88 -2.07 -20.48
C ALA A 63 4.61 -3.58 -20.71
N SER A 64 3.37 -4.03 -20.56
CA SER A 64 3.01 -5.44 -20.68
C SER A 64 2.93 -5.90 -22.14
N PRO A 65 3.52 -7.05 -22.50
CA PRO A 65 3.31 -7.67 -23.81
C PRO A 65 1.87 -8.20 -23.99
N GLU A 66 1.10 -8.35 -22.90
CA GLU A 66 -0.28 -8.83 -22.91
C GLU A 66 -1.32 -7.73 -23.17
N LEU A 67 -0.88 -6.47 -23.29
CA LEU A 67 -1.74 -5.35 -23.60
C LEU A 67 -2.21 -5.43 -25.06
N LYS A 68 -3.53 -5.45 -25.27
CA LYS A 68 -4.15 -5.52 -26.59
C LYS A 68 -4.70 -4.15 -26.99
N PRO A 69 -4.74 -3.81 -28.30
CA PRO A 69 -5.36 -2.56 -28.77
C PRO A 69 -6.84 -2.42 -28.41
N SER A 70 -7.53 -3.53 -28.16
CA SER A 70 -8.94 -3.57 -27.73
C SER A 70 -9.14 -3.33 -26.23
N ASP A 71 -8.06 -3.22 -25.46
CA ASP A 71 -8.16 -3.07 -24.01
C ASP A 71 -8.56 -1.64 -23.62
N ASP A 72 -9.60 -1.54 -22.81
CA ASP A 72 -9.99 -0.28 -22.17
C ASP A 72 -9.21 -0.11 -20.86
N LEU A 73 -8.13 0.67 -20.93
CA LEU A 73 -7.28 0.96 -19.77
C LEU A 73 -8.04 1.71 -18.67
N GLU A 74 -8.99 2.58 -19.01
CA GLU A 74 -9.77 3.33 -18.03
C GLU A 74 -10.64 2.37 -17.21
N VAL A 75 -11.32 1.43 -17.87
CA VAL A 75 -12.12 0.39 -17.21
C VAL A 75 -11.25 -0.52 -16.34
N ILE A 76 -10.10 -0.98 -16.85
CA ILE A 76 -9.19 -1.85 -16.09
C ILE A 76 -8.70 -1.13 -14.83
N VAL A 77 -8.29 0.13 -14.94
CA VAL A 77 -7.79 0.94 -13.82
C VAL A 77 -8.90 1.23 -12.82
N ALA A 78 -10.05 1.72 -13.28
CA ALA A 78 -11.18 2.07 -12.43
C ALA A 78 -11.70 0.88 -11.61
N ARG A 79 -11.67 -0.32 -12.21
CA ARG A 79 -12.03 -1.56 -11.54
C ARG A 79 -10.95 -2.02 -10.55
N THR A 80 -9.71 -2.13 -11.01
CA THR A 80 -8.59 -2.66 -10.20
C THR A 80 -8.31 -1.79 -8.97
N LEU A 81 -8.41 -0.47 -9.11
CA LEU A 81 -8.15 0.51 -8.04
C LEU A 81 -9.43 1.05 -7.40
N ASN A 82 -10.57 0.36 -7.61
CA ASN A 82 -11.82 0.73 -6.97
C ASN A 82 -11.63 0.75 -5.44
N SER A 83 -12.10 1.80 -4.78
CA SER A 83 -11.90 1.97 -3.34
C SER A 83 -12.50 0.85 -2.49
N TYR A 84 -13.58 0.18 -2.92
CA TYR A 84 -14.11 -0.97 -2.19
C TYR A 84 -13.15 -2.16 -2.28
N VAL A 85 -12.60 -2.41 -3.48
CA VAL A 85 -11.59 -3.46 -3.72
C VAL A 85 -10.32 -3.17 -2.92
N LEU A 86 -9.84 -1.93 -2.95
CA LEU A 86 -8.70 -1.51 -2.13
C LEU A 86 -8.97 -1.69 -0.64
N GLY A 87 -10.17 -1.34 -0.15
CA GLY A 87 -10.52 -1.50 1.25
C GLY A 87 -10.58 -2.95 1.70
N GLU A 88 -11.28 -3.78 0.94
CA GLU A 88 -11.53 -5.19 1.24
C GLU A 88 -10.26 -6.05 1.13
N HIS A 89 -9.42 -5.80 0.11
CA HIS A 89 -8.29 -6.68 -0.18
C HIS A 89 -6.95 -6.12 0.27
N VAL A 90 -6.70 -4.82 0.15
CA VAL A 90 -5.45 -4.21 0.59
C VAL A 90 -5.56 -3.73 2.03
N GLY A 91 -6.55 -2.88 2.30
CA GLY A 91 -6.72 -2.27 3.60
C GLY A 91 -6.97 -3.29 4.70
N ARG A 92 -7.69 -4.38 4.41
CA ARG A 92 -7.90 -5.48 5.35
C ARG A 92 -6.61 -6.20 5.70
N GLN A 93 -5.77 -6.50 4.71
CA GLN A 93 -4.47 -7.14 4.92
C GLN A 93 -3.52 -6.23 5.69
N TRP A 94 -3.61 -4.92 5.47
CA TRP A 94 -2.85 -3.92 6.21
C TRP A 94 -3.44 -3.59 7.60
N GLY A 95 -4.59 -4.15 7.98
CA GLY A 95 -5.20 -3.89 9.29
C GLY A 95 -5.70 -2.45 9.50
N ILE A 96 -5.88 -1.68 8.41
CA ILE A 96 -6.23 -0.25 8.47
C ILE A 96 -7.53 0.01 9.22
N GLY A 97 -8.55 -0.84 9.02
CA GLY A 97 -9.85 -0.70 9.67
C GLY A 97 -9.80 -0.76 11.20
N GLY A 98 -8.76 -1.37 11.79
CA GLY A 98 -8.57 -1.46 13.24
C GLY A 98 -7.92 -0.23 13.88
N ILE A 99 -7.33 0.66 13.08
CA ILE A 99 -6.60 1.83 13.59
C ILE A 99 -7.11 3.16 13.03
N MET A 100 -7.74 3.17 11.85
CA MET A 100 -8.18 4.42 11.24
C MET A 100 -9.29 5.11 12.05
N ARG A 101 -9.22 6.44 12.12
CA ARG A 101 -10.25 7.27 12.72
C ARG A 101 -11.31 7.61 11.67
N TRP A 102 -12.51 7.08 11.85
CA TRP A 102 -13.66 7.35 11.00
C TRP A 102 -14.97 7.19 11.78
N VAL A 103 -16.05 7.74 11.24
CA VAL A 103 -17.41 7.54 11.74
C VAL A 103 -18.33 7.16 10.57
N PRO A 104 -19.26 6.20 10.74
CA PRO A 104 -20.26 5.86 9.73
C PRO A 104 -21.18 7.04 9.41
N ALA A 105 -21.60 7.16 8.14
CA ALA A 105 -22.51 8.23 7.70
C ALA A 105 -23.93 8.10 8.29
N VAL A 106 -24.37 6.89 8.62
CA VAL A 106 -25.67 6.63 9.25
C VAL A 106 -25.43 6.26 10.72
N PRO A 107 -25.95 7.04 11.69
CA PRO A 107 -25.86 6.71 13.11
C PRO A 107 -26.51 5.35 13.40
N LYS A 108 -25.98 4.63 14.40
CA LYS A 108 -26.52 3.35 14.87
C LYS A 108 -27.90 3.52 15.54
N PHE A 109 -28.96 3.78 14.78
CA PHE A 109 -30.32 3.50 15.23
C PHE A 109 -30.63 2.03 14.88
N GLY A 110 -30.46 1.17 15.88
CA GLY A 110 -30.49 -0.28 15.68
C GLY A 110 -29.15 -0.79 15.12
N ALA A 111 -28.52 -1.72 15.83
CA ALA A 111 -27.28 -2.35 15.39
C ALA A 111 -27.51 -3.09 14.07
N VAL A 112 -27.25 -2.42 12.94
CA VAL A 112 -27.07 -3.11 11.67
C VAL A 112 -25.63 -3.65 11.66
N GLU A 113 -25.40 -4.72 12.42
CA GLU A 113 -24.38 -5.68 12.03
C GLU A 113 -24.88 -6.32 10.74
N GLY A 114 -24.47 -5.78 9.61
CA GLY A 114 -24.95 -6.21 8.30
C GLY A 114 -24.13 -5.61 7.15
N PRO A 115 -24.38 -6.08 5.91
CA PRO A 115 -23.53 -5.81 4.75
C PRO A 115 -23.28 -4.33 4.46
N SER A 116 -24.22 -3.44 4.84
CA SER A 116 -24.11 -1.99 4.61
C SER A 116 -23.03 -1.31 5.47
N ALA A 117 -22.85 -1.77 6.72
CA ALA A 117 -21.81 -1.24 7.60
C ALA A 117 -20.41 -1.66 7.12
N SER A 118 -20.27 -2.90 6.61
CA SER A 118 -19.03 -3.37 5.99
C SER A 118 -18.73 -2.66 4.67
N LEU A 119 -19.75 -2.36 3.85
CA LEU A 119 -19.57 -1.60 2.60
C LEU A 119 -19.05 -0.17 2.88
N GLY A 120 -19.66 0.54 3.84
CA GLY A 120 -19.20 1.87 4.24
C GLY A 120 -17.77 1.85 4.79
N LEU A 121 -17.44 0.82 5.58
CA LEU A 121 -16.08 0.61 6.08
C LEU A 121 -15.08 0.40 4.94
N TRP A 122 -15.35 -0.51 4.00
CA TRP A 122 -14.44 -0.80 2.89
C TRP A 122 -14.19 0.43 2.02
N LYS A 123 -15.21 1.23 1.77
CA LYS A 123 -15.05 2.50 1.03
C LYS A 123 -14.03 3.42 1.72
N VAL A 124 -14.23 3.71 3.00
CA VAL A 124 -13.37 4.59 3.79
C VAL A 124 -11.96 4.01 3.95
N GLN A 125 -11.88 2.69 4.12
CA GLN A 125 -10.63 1.97 4.24
C GLN A 125 -9.81 2.02 2.96
N GLY A 126 -10.42 1.88 1.78
CA GLY A 126 -9.72 2.03 0.50
C GLY A 126 -9.29 3.46 0.19
N ASP A 127 -10.09 4.45 0.57
CA ASP A 127 -9.67 5.86 0.50
C ASP A 127 -8.45 6.11 1.41
N THR A 128 -8.40 5.44 2.56
CA THR A 128 -7.26 5.49 3.48
C THR A 128 -6.04 4.75 2.91
N VAL A 129 -6.19 3.61 2.22
CA VAL A 129 -5.11 2.94 1.47
C VAL A 129 -4.49 3.89 0.45
N SER A 130 -5.33 4.60 -0.32
CA SER A 130 -4.84 5.62 -1.25
C SER A 130 -4.07 6.72 -0.50
N ALA A 131 -4.58 7.19 0.64
CA ALA A 131 -3.90 8.20 1.43
C ALA A 131 -2.56 7.74 2.03
N VAL A 132 -2.42 6.47 2.39
CA VAL A 132 -1.14 5.88 2.80
C VAL A 132 -0.13 6.03 1.67
N VAL A 133 -0.50 5.63 0.45
CA VAL A 133 0.38 5.72 -0.73
C VAL A 133 0.73 7.18 -1.05
N GLY A 134 -0.22 8.10 -0.96
CA GLY A 134 0.04 9.53 -1.13
C GLY A 134 0.92 10.12 -0.03
N GLY A 135 0.79 9.64 1.21
CA GLY A 135 1.68 9.96 2.33
C GLY A 135 3.11 9.48 2.07
N VAL A 136 3.26 8.24 1.59
CA VAL A 136 4.56 7.68 1.20
C VAL A 136 5.19 8.51 0.08
N PHE A 137 4.42 8.80 -0.98
CA PHE A 137 4.89 9.60 -2.10
C PHE A 137 5.39 10.98 -1.64
N ARG A 138 4.62 11.65 -0.78
CA ARG A 138 4.94 12.99 -0.30
C ARG A 138 6.16 13.01 0.64
N GLN A 139 6.29 12.02 1.52
CA GLN A 139 7.32 11.99 2.57
C GLN A 139 8.62 11.32 2.12
N PHE A 140 8.53 10.25 1.33
CA PHE A 140 9.66 9.39 0.95
C PHE A 140 9.90 9.33 -0.57
N GLY A 141 9.12 10.08 -1.35
CA GLY A 141 9.32 10.26 -2.79
C GLY A 141 8.69 9.18 -3.68
N ALA A 142 8.72 9.45 -4.98
CA ALA A 142 8.08 8.62 -6.00
C ALA A 142 8.67 7.21 -6.10
N SER A 143 9.99 7.06 -6.03
CA SER A 143 10.63 5.74 -6.14
C SER A 143 10.21 4.80 -5.00
N THR A 144 10.06 5.32 -3.79
CA THR A 144 9.60 4.56 -2.62
C THR A 144 8.13 4.17 -2.77
N ALA A 145 7.28 5.10 -3.21
CA ALA A 145 5.87 4.83 -3.48
C ALA A 145 5.68 3.78 -4.59
N HIS A 146 6.50 3.82 -5.64
CA HIS A 146 6.51 2.84 -6.73
C HIS A 146 6.85 1.43 -6.22
N ARG A 147 7.85 1.32 -5.33
CA ARG A 147 8.17 0.05 -4.65
C ARG A 147 7.01 -0.42 -3.77
N VAL A 148 6.41 0.45 -2.97
CA VAL A 148 5.23 0.12 -2.16
C VAL A 148 4.08 -0.40 -3.04
N PHE A 149 3.82 0.24 -4.18
CA PHE A 149 2.79 -0.21 -5.12
C PHE A 149 3.03 -1.65 -5.59
N HIS A 150 4.21 -1.94 -6.16
CA HIS A 150 4.48 -3.26 -6.74
C HIS A 150 4.66 -4.37 -5.71
N THR A 151 5.13 -4.06 -4.50
CA THR A 151 5.49 -5.09 -3.50
C THR A 151 4.46 -5.24 -2.39
N ARG A 152 3.80 -4.17 -1.95
CA ARG A 152 2.88 -4.19 -0.79
C ARG A 152 1.41 -4.05 -1.15
N LEU A 153 1.08 -3.51 -2.32
CA LEU A 153 -0.31 -3.22 -2.70
C LEU A 153 -0.80 -4.13 -3.82
N LEU A 154 -0.16 -4.08 -4.99
CA LEU A 154 -0.61 -4.78 -6.20
C LEU A 154 -0.71 -6.30 -6.02
N PRO A 155 0.15 -7.00 -5.26
CA PRO A 155 0.02 -8.44 -5.03
C PRO A 155 -1.33 -8.83 -4.39
N HIS A 156 -1.95 -7.95 -3.61
CA HIS A 156 -3.27 -8.19 -3.01
C HIS A 156 -4.44 -7.96 -3.99
N LEU A 157 -4.16 -7.45 -5.19
CA LEU A 157 -5.13 -7.23 -6.26
C LEU A 157 -5.03 -8.29 -7.38
N LEU A 158 -4.15 -9.28 -7.22
CA LEU A 158 -4.05 -10.46 -8.08
C LEU A 158 -5.08 -11.52 -7.65
N ILE A 159 -6.34 -11.10 -7.66
CA ILE A 159 -7.51 -11.89 -7.25
C ILE A 159 -8.34 -12.24 -8.50
N ASP A 160 -9.63 -12.53 -8.30
CA ASP A 160 -10.60 -12.74 -9.37
C ASP A 160 -10.53 -11.63 -10.44
N GLU A 161 -10.48 -12.01 -11.71
CA GLU A 161 -10.34 -11.08 -12.84
C GLU A 161 -11.55 -10.14 -13.02
N GLN A 162 -12.70 -10.46 -12.42
CA GLN A 162 -13.90 -9.61 -12.44
C GLN A 162 -13.82 -8.46 -11.42
N VAL A 163 -12.89 -8.54 -10.47
CA VAL A 163 -12.74 -7.58 -9.37
C VAL A 163 -11.37 -6.89 -9.41
N GLY A 164 -10.30 -7.68 -9.54
CA GLY A 164 -8.93 -7.21 -9.51
C GLY A 164 -8.32 -6.95 -10.89
N LEU A 165 -6.98 -7.01 -10.91
CA LEU A 165 -6.20 -6.94 -12.14
C LEU A 165 -6.56 -8.12 -13.06
N PRO A 166 -6.78 -7.92 -14.38
CA PRO A 166 -7.03 -9.02 -15.31
C PRO A 166 -5.92 -10.09 -15.23
N MET A 167 -6.32 -11.36 -15.25
CA MET A 167 -5.42 -12.51 -15.01
C MET A 167 -4.18 -12.50 -15.93
N ARG A 168 -4.33 -12.06 -17.18
CA ARG A 168 -3.21 -11.97 -18.15
C ARG A 168 -2.06 -11.08 -17.68
N PHE A 169 -2.33 -10.03 -16.90
CA PHE A 169 -1.30 -9.13 -16.39
C PHE A 169 -0.68 -9.60 -15.06
N HIS A 170 -1.15 -10.71 -14.48
CA HIS A 170 -0.63 -11.20 -13.19
C HIS A 170 0.84 -11.63 -13.30
N GLY A 171 1.24 -12.18 -14.44
CA GLY A 171 2.63 -12.54 -14.71
C GLY A 171 3.56 -11.33 -14.59
N ASP A 172 3.20 -10.23 -15.26
CA ASP A 172 3.98 -8.98 -15.23
C ASP A 172 4.00 -8.34 -13.85
N ALA A 173 2.87 -8.34 -13.15
CA ALA A 173 2.78 -7.84 -11.78
C ALA A 173 3.69 -8.62 -10.82
N LYS A 174 3.69 -9.96 -10.91
CA LYS A 174 4.57 -10.83 -10.12
C LYS A 174 6.04 -10.62 -10.48
N ALA A 175 6.35 -10.50 -11.78
CA ALA A 175 7.71 -10.22 -12.24
C ALA A 175 8.22 -8.87 -11.74
N ALA A 176 7.40 -7.82 -11.77
CA ALA A 176 7.74 -6.51 -11.20
C ALA A 176 7.97 -6.58 -9.70
N CYS A 177 7.10 -7.27 -8.95
CA CYS A 177 7.25 -7.50 -7.52
C CYS A 177 8.58 -8.22 -7.20
N ASN A 178 8.86 -9.32 -7.90
CA ASN A 178 10.07 -10.13 -7.69
C ASN A 178 11.35 -9.33 -8.00
N ARG A 179 11.38 -8.54 -9.08
CA ARG A 179 12.52 -7.65 -9.39
C ARG A 179 12.80 -6.62 -8.30
N MET A 180 11.80 -6.28 -7.49
CA MET A 180 11.95 -5.34 -6.37
C MET A 180 12.25 -6.02 -5.02
N GLY A 181 12.49 -7.33 -5.01
CA GLY A 181 12.77 -8.12 -3.80
C GLY A 181 11.54 -8.81 -3.20
N GLY A 182 10.45 -8.91 -3.96
CA GLY A 182 9.21 -9.57 -3.53
C GLY A 182 8.40 -8.75 -2.54
N MET A 183 7.38 -9.37 -1.94
CA MET A 183 6.43 -8.69 -1.05
C MET A 183 7.04 -8.13 0.24
N GLN A 184 8.24 -8.57 0.60
CA GLN A 184 8.99 -8.02 1.74
C GLN A 184 10.30 -7.36 1.32
N GLY A 185 10.50 -7.14 0.02
CA GLY A 185 11.66 -6.43 -0.51
C GLY A 185 11.78 -5.02 0.06
N PRO A 186 13.00 -4.45 0.10
CA PRO A 186 13.22 -3.16 0.71
C PRO A 186 12.58 -2.02 -0.09
N LEU A 187 12.17 -0.98 0.64
CA LEU A 187 11.39 0.12 0.09
C LEU A 187 12.27 1.29 -0.36
N VAL A 188 13.50 1.41 0.15
CA VAL A 188 14.46 2.44 -0.26
C VAL A 188 15.49 1.82 -1.20
N ALA A 189 15.68 2.43 -2.38
CA ALA A 189 16.71 2.02 -3.33
C ALA A 189 18.10 2.21 -2.69
N GLY A 190 18.94 1.16 -2.70
CA GLY A 190 20.24 1.12 -2.01
C GLY A 190 20.29 0.14 -0.84
N GLN A 191 19.17 -0.16 -0.18
CA GLN A 191 19.18 -1.18 0.89
C GLN A 191 19.42 -2.60 0.36
N LEU A 192 19.07 -2.90 -0.91
CA LEU A 192 19.40 -4.20 -1.53
C LEU A 192 20.91 -4.40 -1.66
N SER A 193 21.65 -3.36 -2.07
CA SER A 193 23.11 -3.46 -2.14
C SER A 193 23.71 -3.62 -0.75
N ASP A 194 23.20 -2.90 0.25
CA ASP A 194 23.71 -3.01 1.61
C ASP A 194 23.40 -4.38 2.24
N ILE A 195 22.23 -4.96 1.97
CA ILE A 195 21.86 -6.31 2.43
C ILE A 195 22.69 -7.38 1.73
N VAL A 196 22.85 -7.32 0.40
CA VAL A 196 23.68 -8.28 -0.34
C VAL A 196 25.13 -8.20 0.11
N VAL A 197 25.66 -6.98 0.31
CA VAL A 197 27.00 -6.79 0.88
C VAL A 197 27.08 -7.35 2.30
N ALA A 198 26.08 -7.14 3.16
CA ALA A 198 26.07 -7.71 4.51
C ALA A 198 25.97 -9.26 4.51
N GLU A 199 25.18 -9.86 3.62
CA GLU A 199 25.09 -11.32 3.46
C GLU A 199 26.40 -11.91 2.90
N GLU A 200 27.05 -11.24 1.94
CA GLU A 200 28.37 -11.66 1.45
C GLU A 200 29.45 -11.56 2.53
N LEU A 201 29.45 -10.48 3.32
CA LEU A 201 30.41 -10.29 4.41
C LEU A 201 30.22 -11.31 5.54
N SER A 202 28.99 -11.60 5.93
CA SER A 202 28.70 -12.65 6.94
C SER A 202 29.01 -14.06 6.43
N GLY A 203 28.82 -14.32 5.15
CA GLY A 203 29.25 -15.57 4.51
C GLY A 203 30.77 -15.73 4.47
N LEU A 204 31.51 -14.64 4.29
CA LEU A 204 32.98 -14.60 4.35
C LEU A 204 33.51 -14.84 5.78
N GLU A 205 32.89 -14.23 6.79
CA GLU A 205 33.26 -14.42 8.20
C GLU A 205 33.05 -15.89 8.64
N ALA A 206 31.92 -16.50 8.26
CA ALA A 206 31.63 -17.91 8.56
C ALA A 206 32.63 -18.89 7.90
N VAL A 207 33.15 -18.55 6.71
CA VAL A 207 34.19 -19.34 6.02
C VAL A 207 35.56 -19.20 6.70
N THR A 208 35.85 -18.04 7.30
CA THR A 208 37.11 -17.83 8.04
C THR A 208 37.13 -18.51 9.41
N GLU A 209 35.99 -18.63 10.09
CA GLU A 209 35.89 -19.33 11.37
C GLU A 209 35.87 -20.87 11.23
N GLY A 210 35.43 -21.39 10.08
CA GLY A 210 35.37 -22.84 9.81
C GLY A 210 36.69 -23.50 9.36
N LYS A 211 37.81 -22.76 9.29
CA LYS A 211 39.13 -23.28 8.82
C LYS A 211 40.17 -23.44 9.93
N LEU A 212 39.79 -23.31 11.20
CA LEU A 212 40.64 -23.56 12.37
C LEU A 212 40.19 -24.82 13.11
N THR A 213 40.28 -25.98 12.45
CA THR A 213 40.33 -27.31 13.09
C THR A 213 41.24 -28.23 12.29
#